data_AF-A0A5D2UI84-F1
#
_entry.id   AF-A0A5D2UI84-F1
#
_cell.length_a   1.000
_cell.length_b   1.000
_cell.length_c   1.000
_cell.angle_alpha   90.00
_cell.angle_beta   90.00
_cell.angle_gamma   90.00
#
_symmetry.space_group_name_H-M   'P 1'
#
loop_
_entity.id
_entity.type
_entity.pdbx_description
1 polymer ?
#
loop_
_entity_poly.entity_id
_entity_poly.type
_entity_poly.pdbx_seq_one_letter_code
_entity_poly.pdbx_strand_id
1 'polypeptide(L)'
;MTDNRDSDTLTLVDNSFGRLPDHLLIEIFIRLPVSEWAQISCVKKQWASLFLGECLWQAALMRTFPSASQAKRWPGPIPQGLSKRRFAALYVGKHIFALDNDIDEIVGHTYLFLKEQLELSNMPPPSGILHGTIIDQFITCGKSRDVAHELASQIWLAVLDNLEENQHTFLLLKRLALEGDVFLPFPYSRSIKVQWRVFEKLFTDFRDCFDQADYYDVLAIAKNKFQPIPSAWLGF
;
A
#
# COMPACT_ATOMS: atom_id res chain seq x y z
N MET A 1 -48.27 33.32 -33.65
CA MET A 1 -48.16 32.43 -32.48
C MET A 1 -47.43 31.18 -32.95
N THR A 2 -46.12 31.21 -32.84
CA THR A 2 -45.20 30.13 -33.23
C THR A 2 -45.12 29.12 -32.08
N ASP A 3 -45.44 27.87 -32.39
CA ASP A 3 -45.47 26.73 -31.46
C ASP A 3 -44.05 26.48 -30.92
N ASN A 4 -43.89 26.67 -29.63
CA ASN A 4 -42.64 26.52 -28.88
C ASN A 4 -42.48 25.05 -28.44
N ARG A 5 -42.38 24.12 -29.41
CA ARG A 5 -42.38 22.66 -29.13
C ARG A 5 -41.05 21.94 -29.27
N ASP A 6 -39.99 22.65 -29.65
CA ASP A 6 -38.68 22.01 -29.87
C ASP A 6 -37.68 22.24 -28.72
N SER A 7 -38.10 22.89 -27.62
CA SER A 7 -37.24 23.17 -26.47
C SER A 7 -37.28 22.09 -25.37
N ASP A 8 -38.28 21.21 -25.36
CA ASP A 8 -38.50 20.25 -24.26
C ASP A 8 -37.88 18.86 -24.52
N THR A 9 -37.32 18.62 -25.70
CA THR A 9 -36.74 17.32 -26.06
C THR A 9 -35.24 17.22 -25.79
N LEU A 10 -34.56 18.36 -25.59
CA LEU A 10 -33.10 18.40 -25.36
C LEU A 10 -32.70 18.23 -23.88
N THR A 11 -33.65 18.22 -22.96
CA THR A 11 -33.44 17.95 -21.52
C THR A 11 -33.70 16.50 -21.12
N LEU A 12 -34.07 15.64 -22.09
CA LEU A 12 -34.49 14.25 -21.88
C LEU A 12 -33.40 13.23 -22.23
N VAL A 13 -32.11 13.62 -22.26
CA VAL A 13 -31.00 12.66 -22.07
C VAL A 13 -30.90 12.36 -20.57
N ASP A 14 -31.97 11.77 -20.09
CA ASP A 14 -32.42 11.76 -18.72
C ASP A 14 -31.74 10.59 -18.00
N ASN A 15 -30.53 10.82 -17.48
CA ASN A 15 -29.83 9.99 -16.49
C ASN A 15 -30.09 8.46 -16.58
N SER A 16 -29.92 7.86 -17.76
CA SER A 16 -30.27 6.46 -18.01
C SER A 16 -29.55 5.50 -17.05
N PHE A 17 -28.27 5.76 -16.76
CA PHE A 17 -27.50 5.03 -15.76
C PHE A 17 -27.99 5.25 -14.32
N GLY A 18 -28.55 6.41 -14.02
CA GLY A 18 -29.07 6.72 -12.69
C GLY A 18 -30.34 5.95 -12.30
N ARG A 19 -30.99 5.30 -13.27
CA ARG A 19 -32.19 4.47 -13.10
C ARG A 19 -31.92 2.97 -13.04
N LEU A 20 -30.67 2.55 -13.30
CA LEU A 20 -30.31 1.13 -13.25
C LEU A 20 -30.33 0.62 -11.80
N PRO A 21 -30.81 -0.61 -11.57
CA PRO A 21 -30.64 -1.30 -10.29
C PRO A 21 -29.17 -1.43 -9.90
N ASP A 22 -28.90 -1.37 -8.60
CA ASP A 22 -27.55 -1.40 -8.03
C ASP A 22 -26.73 -2.62 -8.46
N HIS A 23 -27.33 -3.80 -8.59
CA HIS A 23 -26.63 -5.01 -9.04
C HIS A 23 -26.12 -4.90 -10.49
N LEU A 24 -26.86 -4.22 -11.38
CA LEU A 24 -26.41 -3.96 -12.75
C LEU A 24 -25.31 -2.90 -12.78
N LEU A 25 -25.43 -1.86 -11.96
CA LEU A 25 -24.38 -0.86 -11.80
C LEU A 25 -23.08 -1.48 -11.30
N ILE A 26 -23.15 -2.36 -10.28
CA ILE A 26 -21.99 -3.11 -9.78
C ILE A 26 -21.37 -3.93 -10.91
N GLU A 27 -22.16 -4.73 -11.65
CA GLU A 27 -21.64 -5.58 -12.73
C GLU A 27 -20.97 -4.75 -13.84
N ILE A 28 -21.49 -3.56 -14.13
CA ILE A 28 -20.86 -2.62 -15.07
C ILE A 28 -19.53 -2.09 -14.48
N PHE A 29 -19.53 -1.60 -13.25
CA PHE A 29 -18.36 -0.97 -12.64
C PHE A 29 -17.20 -1.95 -12.46
N ILE A 30 -17.45 -3.19 -12.04
CA ILE A 30 -16.37 -4.19 -11.85
C ILE A 30 -15.74 -4.66 -13.17
N ARG A 31 -16.33 -4.32 -14.32
CA ARG A 31 -15.77 -4.57 -15.65
C ARG A 31 -14.87 -3.43 -16.15
N LEU A 32 -14.95 -2.26 -15.52
CA LEU A 32 -14.13 -1.12 -15.85
C LEU A 32 -12.76 -1.21 -15.16
N PRO A 33 -11.71 -0.59 -15.72
CA PRO A 33 -10.38 -0.56 -15.09
C PRO A 33 -10.43 -0.01 -13.66
N VAL A 34 -9.72 -0.66 -12.73
CA VAL A 34 -9.65 -0.25 -11.31
C VAL A 34 -9.16 1.19 -11.14
N SER A 35 -8.30 1.67 -12.05
CA SER A 35 -7.81 3.05 -12.08
C SER A 35 -8.92 4.10 -12.22
N GLU A 36 -10.07 3.74 -12.78
CA GLU A 36 -11.21 4.65 -12.99
C GLU A 36 -12.19 4.66 -11.81
N TRP A 37 -12.09 3.69 -10.90
CA TRP A 37 -13.09 3.46 -9.85
C TRP A 37 -13.22 4.64 -8.89
N ALA A 38 -12.11 5.31 -8.57
CA ALA A 38 -12.13 6.52 -7.76
C ALA A 38 -12.98 7.62 -8.43
N GLN A 39 -12.77 7.86 -9.72
CA GLN A 39 -13.51 8.87 -10.48
C GLN A 39 -14.99 8.51 -10.60
N ILE A 40 -15.29 7.24 -10.91
CA ILE A 40 -16.67 6.72 -10.99
C ILE A 40 -17.38 6.92 -9.65
N SER A 41 -16.73 6.61 -8.53
CA SER A 41 -17.32 6.78 -7.20
C SER A 41 -17.73 8.22 -6.89
N CYS A 42 -17.07 9.21 -7.51
CA CYS A 42 -17.34 10.64 -7.30
C CYS A 42 -18.50 11.19 -8.15
N VAL A 43 -19.00 10.45 -9.15
CA VAL A 43 -20.01 10.98 -10.09
C VAL A 43 -21.37 11.20 -9.43
N LYS A 44 -21.80 10.28 -8.56
CA LYS A 44 -23.12 10.34 -7.91
C LYS A 44 -23.06 9.74 -6.51
N LYS A 45 -23.79 10.32 -5.55
CA LYS A 45 -23.88 9.81 -4.17
C LYS A 45 -24.27 8.32 -4.09
N GLN A 46 -25.21 7.88 -4.94
CA GLN A 46 -25.59 6.47 -5.04
C GLN A 46 -24.40 5.58 -5.42
N TRP A 47 -23.58 6.01 -6.38
CA TRP A 47 -22.42 5.24 -6.83
C TRP A 47 -21.35 5.20 -5.75
N ALA A 48 -21.08 6.32 -5.09
CA ALA A 48 -20.22 6.37 -3.90
C ALA A 48 -20.65 5.34 -2.85
N SER A 49 -21.95 5.24 -2.56
CA SER A 49 -22.45 4.24 -1.59
C SER A 49 -22.23 2.79 -2.02
N LEU A 50 -22.21 2.50 -3.34
CA LEU A 50 -21.88 1.16 -3.83
C LEU A 50 -20.41 0.82 -3.58
N PHE A 51 -19.50 1.77 -3.77
CA PHE A 51 -18.05 1.58 -3.48
C PHE A 51 -17.73 1.51 -1.99
N LEU A 52 -18.65 1.94 -1.12
CA LEU A 52 -18.56 1.73 0.34
C LEU A 52 -19.13 0.37 0.77
N GLY A 53 -20.01 -0.23 -0.03
CA GLY A 53 -20.70 -1.47 0.30
C GLY A 53 -19.90 -2.73 -0.03
N GLU A 54 -20.09 -3.78 0.77
CA GLU A 54 -19.39 -5.07 0.59
C GLU A 54 -19.74 -5.76 -0.74
N CYS A 55 -20.97 -5.62 -1.24
CA CYS A 55 -21.44 -6.35 -2.41
C CYS A 55 -20.60 -6.07 -3.67
N LEU A 56 -20.19 -4.81 -3.88
CA LEU A 56 -19.34 -4.44 -5.00
C LEU A 56 -17.98 -5.12 -4.91
N TRP A 57 -17.34 -5.08 -3.74
CA TRP A 57 -16.02 -5.65 -3.53
C TRP A 57 -16.04 -7.18 -3.54
N GLN A 58 -17.11 -7.81 -3.05
CA GLN A 58 -17.30 -9.25 -3.19
C GLN A 58 -17.44 -9.66 -4.65
N ALA A 59 -18.26 -8.96 -5.43
CA ALA A 59 -18.40 -9.22 -6.86
C ALA A 59 -17.07 -9.02 -7.61
N ALA A 60 -16.32 -7.96 -7.28
CA ALA A 60 -15.00 -7.69 -7.82
C ALA A 60 -13.98 -8.80 -7.50
N LEU A 61 -13.97 -9.29 -6.26
CA LEU A 61 -13.14 -10.41 -5.82
C LEU A 61 -13.47 -11.69 -6.60
N MET A 62 -14.75 -12.07 -6.65
CA MET A 62 -15.18 -13.28 -7.36
C MET A 62 -14.81 -13.25 -8.84
N ARG A 63 -14.87 -12.07 -9.46
CA ARG A 63 -14.54 -11.86 -10.87
C ARG A 63 -13.04 -11.91 -11.13
N THR A 64 -12.26 -11.21 -10.31
CA THR A 64 -10.83 -10.95 -10.58
C THR A 64 -9.91 -12.01 -9.98
N PHE A 65 -10.31 -12.56 -8.82
CA PHE A 65 -9.55 -13.53 -8.04
C PHE A 65 -10.47 -14.68 -7.58
N PRO A 66 -11.03 -15.46 -8.52
CA PRO A 66 -12.03 -16.48 -8.20
C PRO A 66 -11.52 -17.53 -7.20
N SER A 67 -10.24 -17.91 -7.27
CA SER A 67 -9.62 -18.88 -6.36
C SER A 67 -9.46 -18.33 -4.93
N ALA A 68 -9.07 -17.07 -4.80
CA ALA A 68 -8.82 -16.43 -3.50
C ALA A 68 -10.11 -16.19 -2.69
N SER A 69 -11.25 -16.08 -3.37
CA SER A 69 -12.55 -15.95 -2.69
C SER A 69 -12.88 -17.12 -1.76
N GLN A 70 -12.31 -18.30 -2.03
CA GLN A 70 -12.50 -19.55 -1.28
C GLN A 70 -11.39 -19.82 -0.26
N ALA A 71 -10.35 -18.98 -0.21
CA ALA A 71 -9.21 -19.16 0.67
C ALA A 71 -9.62 -19.06 2.15
N LYS A 72 -9.09 -19.97 2.98
CA LYS A 72 -9.33 -19.96 4.43
C LYS A 72 -8.65 -18.75 5.07
N ARG A 73 -9.27 -18.23 6.12
CA ARG A 73 -8.68 -17.21 7.00
C ARG A 73 -7.35 -17.72 7.56
N TRP A 74 -6.28 -16.94 7.43
CA TRP A 74 -4.98 -17.27 8.01
C TRP A 74 -4.86 -16.78 9.46
N PRO A 75 -4.03 -17.45 10.28
CA PRO A 75 -3.72 -17.02 11.64
C PRO A 75 -2.69 -15.85 11.64
N GLY A 76 -2.56 -15.17 12.77
CA GLY A 76 -1.51 -14.15 12.98
C GLY A 76 -2.03 -12.75 13.35
N PRO A 77 -1.12 -11.81 13.61
CA PRO A 77 -1.45 -10.47 14.11
C PRO A 77 -2.08 -9.55 13.06
N ILE A 78 -1.88 -9.79 11.76
CA ILE A 78 -2.37 -8.92 10.68
C ILE A 78 -3.71 -9.45 10.15
N PRO A 79 -4.82 -8.71 10.34
CA PRO A 79 -6.14 -9.17 9.93
C PRO A 79 -6.35 -9.06 8.41
N GLN A 80 -7.05 -10.06 7.87
CA GLN A 80 -7.54 -10.11 6.49
C GLN A 80 -8.56 -9.01 6.17
N GLY A 81 -9.29 -8.49 7.16
CA GLY A 81 -10.31 -7.46 6.96
C GLY A 81 -11.47 -7.91 6.06
N LEU A 82 -12.21 -6.93 5.53
CA LEU A 82 -13.38 -7.15 4.67
C LEU A 82 -13.01 -7.20 3.18
N SER A 83 -14.00 -7.40 2.30
CA SER A 83 -13.80 -7.68 0.88
C SER A 83 -12.99 -6.61 0.16
N LYS A 84 -13.18 -5.34 0.52
CA LYS A 84 -12.37 -4.22 0.00
C LYS A 84 -10.88 -4.38 0.32
N ARG A 85 -10.54 -4.69 1.58
CA ARG A 85 -9.14 -4.88 2.01
C ARG A 85 -8.52 -6.07 1.31
N ARG A 86 -9.27 -7.17 1.21
CA ARG A 86 -8.84 -8.39 0.50
C ARG A 86 -8.59 -8.12 -0.98
N PHE A 87 -9.49 -7.40 -1.64
CA PHE A 87 -9.32 -7.02 -3.04
C PHE A 87 -8.06 -6.19 -3.23
N ALA A 88 -7.86 -5.17 -2.38
CA ALA A 88 -6.65 -4.34 -2.44
C ALA A 88 -5.38 -5.16 -2.20
N ALA A 89 -5.38 -6.09 -1.25
CA ALA A 89 -4.23 -6.95 -0.97
C ALA A 89 -3.87 -7.85 -2.16
N LEU A 90 -4.86 -8.51 -2.77
CA LEU A 90 -4.65 -9.35 -3.95
C LEU A 90 -4.22 -8.53 -5.17
N TYR A 91 -4.80 -7.34 -5.35
CA TYR A 91 -4.43 -6.41 -6.40
C TYR A 91 -2.96 -5.97 -6.26
N VAL A 92 -2.53 -5.61 -5.05
CA VAL A 92 -1.13 -5.32 -4.73
C VAL A 92 -0.23 -6.53 -4.99
N GLY A 93 -0.61 -7.72 -4.50
CA GLY A 93 0.16 -8.95 -4.71
C GLY A 93 0.43 -9.24 -6.19
N LYS A 94 -0.60 -9.06 -7.02
CA LYS A 94 -0.51 -9.25 -8.46
C LYS A 94 0.34 -8.17 -9.15
N HIS A 95 0.15 -6.90 -8.80
CA HIS A 95 0.73 -5.78 -9.57
C HIS A 95 2.06 -5.26 -9.05
N ILE A 96 2.37 -5.44 -7.77
CA ILE A 96 3.64 -5.01 -7.16
C ILE A 96 4.62 -6.18 -7.09
N PHE A 97 4.14 -7.38 -6.74
CA PHE A 97 5.01 -8.54 -6.51
C PHE A 97 4.97 -9.57 -7.65
N ALA A 98 4.15 -9.36 -8.68
CA ALA A 98 3.98 -10.29 -9.81
C ALA A 98 3.70 -11.75 -9.37
N LEU A 99 2.94 -11.91 -8.28
CA LEU A 99 2.58 -13.22 -7.73
C LEU A 99 1.31 -13.76 -8.40
N ASP A 100 1.39 -14.95 -8.99
CA ASP A 100 0.29 -15.61 -9.74
C ASP A 100 -0.49 -16.66 -8.92
N ASN A 101 -0.07 -16.97 -7.70
CA ASN A 101 -0.67 -18.02 -6.87
C ASN A 101 -1.23 -17.49 -5.54
N ASP A 102 -2.03 -18.33 -4.87
CA ASP A 102 -2.50 -18.18 -3.47
C ASP A 102 -1.37 -18.04 -2.44
N ILE A 103 -0.09 -17.97 -2.87
CA ILE A 103 1.07 -17.57 -2.08
C ILE A 103 1.31 -16.07 -2.27
N ASP A 104 0.91 -15.19 -1.36
CA ASP A 104 -0.07 -15.35 -0.29
C ASP A 104 -0.83 -14.03 -0.24
N GLU A 105 -2.17 -14.06 -0.19
CA GLU A 105 -3.00 -12.88 0.13
C GLU A 105 -2.38 -12.11 1.33
N ILE A 106 -1.74 -12.85 2.24
CA ILE A 106 -0.90 -12.40 3.36
C ILE A 106 0.16 -11.36 2.94
N VAL A 107 0.92 -11.56 1.86
CA VAL A 107 1.95 -10.61 1.38
C VAL A 107 1.30 -9.26 1.07
N GLY A 108 0.20 -9.26 0.33
CA GLY A 108 -0.57 -8.06 0.03
C GLY A 108 -1.11 -7.38 1.28
N HIS A 109 -1.65 -8.14 2.24
CA HIS A 109 -2.11 -7.59 3.51
C HIS A 109 -0.99 -7.02 4.37
N THR A 110 0.17 -7.65 4.33
CA THR A 110 1.35 -7.23 5.08
C THR A 110 1.93 -5.94 4.49
N TYR A 111 1.95 -5.82 3.15
CA TYR A 111 2.26 -4.58 2.46
C TYR A 111 1.29 -3.47 2.86
N LEU A 112 -0.02 -3.69 2.77
CA LEU A 112 -1.03 -2.68 3.13
C LEU A 112 -0.92 -2.28 4.59
N PHE A 113 -0.75 -3.25 5.50
CA PHE A 113 -0.52 -2.99 6.91
C PHE A 113 0.69 -2.07 7.12
N LEU A 114 1.85 -2.42 6.56
CA LEU A 114 3.05 -1.63 6.75
C LEU A 114 2.89 -0.22 6.14
N LYS A 115 2.34 -0.12 4.94
CA LYS A 115 2.08 1.17 4.27
C LYS A 115 1.14 2.05 5.10
N GLU A 116 0.03 1.50 5.60
CA GLU A 116 -0.92 2.20 6.47
C GLU A 116 -0.26 2.70 7.76
N GLN A 117 0.59 1.87 8.39
CA GLN A 117 1.30 2.27 9.61
C GLN A 117 2.25 3.44 9.34
N LEU A 118 2.91 3.47 8.19
CA LEU A 118 3.89 4.50 7.84
C LEU A 118 3.24 5.81 7.34
N GLU A 119 2.15 5.72 6.55
CA GLU A 119 1.51 6.89 5.94
C GLU A 119 0.43 7.53 6.80
N LEU A 120 -0.39 6.74 7.51
CA LEU A 120 -1.59 7.24 8.19
C LEU A 120 -1.39 7.45 9.69
N SER A 121 -0.34 6.88 10.28
CA SER A 121 -0.07 7.05 11.70
C SER A 121 0.69 8.36 11.94
N ASN A 122 0.11 9.26 12.75
CA ASN A 122 0.82 10.46 13.22
C ASN A 122 2.06 10.12 14.07
N MET A 123 2.08 8.92 14.67
CA MET A 123 3.18 8.40 15.47
C MET A 123 3.31 6.88 15.22
N PRO A 124 3.94 6.45 14.11
CA PRO A 124 4.09 5.03 13.83
C PRO A 124 4.83 4.32 14.96
N PRO A 125 4.50 3.05 15.25
CA PRO A 125 5.31 2.21 16.12
C PRO A 125 6.77 2.18 15.62
N PRO A 126 7.76 1.97 16.51
CA PRO A 126 9.15 1.75 16.11
C PRO A 126 9.25 0.68 15.02
N SER A 127 10.15 0.89 14.06
CA SER A 127 10.29 -0.01 12.91
C SER A 127 10.61 -1.45 13.28
N GLY A 128 11.29 -1.68 14.41
CA GLY A 128 11.53 -3.02 14.95
C GLY A 128 10.24 -3.75 15.35
N ILE A 129 9.23 -3.05 15.88
CA ILE A 129 7.92 -3.63 16.22
C ILE A 129 7.15 -3.95 14.95
N LEU A 130 7.16 -3.03 13.97
CA LEU A 130 6.51 -3.27 12.68
C LEU A 130 7.13 -4.46 11.95
N HIS A 131 8.46 -4.52 11.90
CA HIS A 131 9.18 -5.64 11.30
C HIS A 131 8.91 -6.95 12.04
N GLY A 132 8.94 -6.96 13.38
CA GLY A 132 8.63 -8.16 14.16
C GLY A 132 7.21 -8.66 13.95
N THR A 133 6.23 -7.75 13.84
CA THR A 133 4.84 -8.11 13.52
C THR A 133 4.72 -8.81 12.17
N ILE A 134 5.45 -8.33 11.16
CA ILE A 134 5.51 -8.94 9.82
C ILE A 134 6.14 -10.33 9.88
N ILE A 135 7.26 -10.47 10.61
CA ILE A 135 7.94 -11.75 10.80
C ILE A 135 7.01 -12.76 11.48
N ASP A 136 6.36 -12.38 12.58
CA ASP A 136 5.45 -13.23 13.33
C ASP A 136 4.24 -13.64 12.48
N GLN A 137 3.76 -12.75 11.60
CA GLN A 137 2.70 -13.07 10.64
C GLN A 137 3.10 -14.22 9.72
N PHE A 138 4.28 -14.17 9.10
CA PHE A 138 4.73 -15.23 8.20
C PHE A 138 5.07 -16.53 8.92
N ILE A 139 5.71 -16.47 10.09
CA ILE A 139 6.03 -17.66 10.89
C ILE A 139 4.74 -18.37 11.34
N THR A 140 3.74 -17.61 11.81
CA THR A 140 2.45 -18.18 12.23
C THR A 140 1.70 -18.80 11.06
N CYS A 141 1.93 -18.31 9.83
CA CYS A 141 1.42 -18.91 8.60
C CYS A 141 2.29 -20.08 8.08
N GLY A 142 3.22 -20.59 8.88
CA GLY A 142 4.02 -21.78 8.58
C GLY A 142 5.25 -21.54 7.71
N LYS A 143 5.65 -20.29 7.46
CA LYS A 143 6.91 -19.99 6.75
C LYS A 143 8.11 -20.20 7.68
N SER A 144 9.23 -20.63 7.12
CA SER A 144 10.49 -20.69 7.87
C SER A 144 10.98 -19.29 8.21
N ARG A 145 11.90 -19.19 9.19
CA ARG A 145 12.51 -17.92 9.60
C ARG A 145 13.20 -17.20 8.44
N ASP A 146 13.89 -17.95 7.57
CA ASP A 146 14.57 -17.40 6.40
C ASP A 146 13.60 -16.85 5.36
N VAL A 147 12.53 -17.60 5.07
CA VAL A 147 11.50 -17.18 4.12
C VAL A 147 10.73 -15.97 4.66
N ALA A 148 10.40 -15.97 5.96
CA ALA A 148 9.75 -14.83 6.61
C ALA A 148 10.62 -13.56 6.54
N HIS A 149 11.93 -13.68 6.79
CA HIS A 149 12.86 -12.57 6.70
C HIS A 149 13.00 -12.00 5.28
N GLU A 150 13.08 -12.87 4.28
CA GLU A 150 13.19 -12.46 2.88
C GLU A 150 11.90 -11.77 2.42
N LEU A 151 10.73 -12.35 2.68
CA LEU A 151 9.44 -11.75 2.35
C LEU A 151 9.25 -10.41 3.07
N ALA A 152 9.59 -10.32 4.35
CA ALA A 152 9.54 -9.07 5.10
C ALA A 152 10.44 -8.00 4.46
N SER A 153 11.64 -8.37 4.02
CA SER A 153 12.57 -7.46 3.35
C SER A 153 12.01 -6.95 2.02
N GLN A 154 11.44 -7.83 1.21
CA GLN A 154 10.81 -7.46 -0.06
C GLN A 154 9.62 -6.51 0.15
N ILE A 155 8.78 -6.78 1.16
CA ILE A 155 7.65 -5.92 1.50
C ILE A 155 8.12 -4.54 1.96
N TRP A 156 9.13 -4.47 2.82
CA TRP A 156 9.70 -3.20 3.25
C TRP A 156 10.22 -2.37 2.08
N LEU A 157 10.98 -2.99 1.17
CA LEU A 157 11.48 -2.30 -0.02
C LEU A 157 10.33 -1.79 -0.89
N ALA A 158 9.35 -2.64 -1.18
CA ALA A 158 8.19 -2.28 -1.97
C ALA A 158 7.37 -1.14 -1.33
N VAL A 159 7.22 -1.12 0.00
CA VAL A 159 6.53 -0.03 0.68
C VAL A 159 7.33 1.27 0.58
N LEU A 160 8.63 1.24 0.88
CA LEU A 160 9.51 2.42 0.80
C LEU A 160 9.52 3.04 -0.60
N ASP A 161 9.47 2.20 -1.64
CA ASP A 161 9.44 2.64 -3.05
C ASP A 161 8.10 3.27 -3.47
N ASN A 162 7.04 3.01 -2.71
CA ASN A 162 5.67 3.44 -3.03
C ASN A 162 5.08 4.39 -1.97
N LEU A 163 5.92 4.96 -1.11
CA LEU A 163 5.53 6.08 -0.23
C LEU A 163 5.42 7.36 -1.06
N GLU A 164 4.44 8.21 -0.72
CA GLU A 164 4.29 9.52 -1.35
C GLU A 164 5.50 10.43 -1.09
N GLU A 165 5.94 11.20 -2.08
CA GLU A 165 7.04 12.15 -1.95
C GLU A 165 6.54 13.46 -1.34
N ASN A 166 6.46 13.50 -0.01
CA ASN A 166 6.00 14.67 0.74
C ASN A 166 6.82 14.87 2.04
N GLN A 167 6.58 15.99 2.72
CA GLN A 167 7.29 16.34 3.96
C GLN A 167 7.12 15.29 5.07
N HIS A 168 5.95 14.64 5.13
CA HIS A 168 5.69 13.58 6.10
C HIS A 168 6.60 12.37 5.86
N THR A 169 6.76 11.95 4.61
CA THR A 169 7.67 10.87 4.23
C THR A 169 9.13 11.21 4.52
N PHE A 170 9.57 12.45 4.29
CA PHE A 170 10.91 12.88 4.69
C PHE A 170 11.15 12.69 6.20
N LEU A 171 10.25 13.21 7.04
CA LEU A 171 10.35 13.10 8.50
C LEU A 171 10.31 11.64 8.97
N LEU A 172 9.47 10.82 8.33
CA LEU A 172 9.40 9.38 8.57
C LEU A 172 10.73 8.70 8.26
N LEU A 173 11.29 8.90 7.07
CA LEU A 173 12.54 8.27 6.66
C LEU A 173 13.71 8.72 7.55
N LYS A 174 13.76 10.01 7.89
CA LYS A 174 14.75 10.57 8.83
C LYS A 174 14.64 9.85 10.18
N ARG A 175 13.42 9.71 10.72
CA ARG A 175 13.20 8.94 11.95
C ARG A 175 13.67 7.49 11.80
N LEU A 176 13.34 6.80 10.70
CA LEU A 176 13.76 5.42 10.45
C LEU A 176 15.29 5.25 10.37
N ALA A 177 16.01 6.26 9.89
CA ALA A 177 17.47 6.30 9.83
C ALA A 177 18.09 6.56 11.22
N LEU A 178 17.43 7.38 12.04
CA LEU A 178 17.85 7.71 13.41
C LEU A 178 17.44 6.64 14.45
N GLU A 179 16.45 5.80 14.14
CA GLU A 179 16.13 4.62 14.93
C GLU A 179 17.34 3.69 14.94
N GLY A 180 18.12 3.77 16.02
CA GLY A 180 19.35 2.99 16.18
C GLY A 180 19.11 1.49 16.00
N ASP A 181 20.18 0.78 15.61
CA ASP A 181 20.13 -0.68 15.51
C ASP A 181 20.01 -1.28 16.91
N VAL A 182 18.78 -1.44 17.39
CA VAL A 182 18.49 -2.41 18.44
C VAL A 182 18.89 -3.76 17.86
N PHE A 183 19.94 -4.38 18.41
CA PHE A 183 20.40 -5.70 18.02
C PHE A 183 19.30 -6.74 18.32
N LEU A 184 18.37 -6.88 17.37
CA LEU A 184 17.35 -7.92 17.40
C LEU A 184 17.95 -9.20 16.80
N PRO A 185 17.68 -10.37 17.40
CA PRO A 185 18.15 -11.62 16.82
C PRO A 185 17.48 -11.85 15.48
N PHE A 186 18.19 -12.51 14.56
CA PHE A 186 17.58 -13.01 13.32
C PHE A 186 16.30 -13.80 13.66
N PRO A 187 15.18 -13.68 12.93
CA PRO A 187 14.96 -12.90 11.71
C PRO A 187 14.37 -11.50 11.97
N TYR A 188 14.38 -11.02 13.22
CA TYR A 188 13.74 -9.77 13.66
C TYR A 188 14.58 -8.51 13.39
N SER A 189 15.85 -8.66 12.98
CA SER A 189 16.64 -7.55 12.48
C SER A 189 16.23 -7.22 11.04
N ARG A 190 16.02 -5.93 10.72
CA ARG A 190 15.78 -5.49 9.34
C ARG A 190 17.01 -5.78 8.49
N SER A 191 16.81 -6.24 7.25
CA SER A 191 17.93 -6.51 6.34
C SER A 191 18.69 -5.24 5.98
N ILE A 192 19.98 -5.39 5.67
CA ILE A 192 20.85 -4.29 5.27
C ILE A 192 20.32 -3.55 4.03
N LYS A 193 19.64 -4.27 3.12
CA LYS A 193 19.02 -3.71 1.91
C LYS A 193 17.89 -2.72 2.24
N VAL A 194 17.03 -3.08 3.19
CA VAL A 194 15.93 -2.20 3.64
C VAL A 194 16.50 -0.95 4.28
N GLN A 195 17.51 -1.12 5.14
CA GLN A 195 18.16 0.00 5.81
C GLN A 195 18.83 0.92 4.78
N TRP A 196 19.59 0.35 3.84
CA TRP A 196 20.23 1.08 2.74
C TRP A 196 19.20 1.92 1.97
N ARG A 197 18.05 1.33 1.61
CA ARG A 197 17.02 2.01 0.83
C ARG A 197 16.47 3.27 1.52
N VAL A 198 16.38 3.27 2.85
CA VAL A 198 15.98 4.46 3.63
C VAL A 198 16.99 5.60 3.41
N PHE A 199 18.29 5.32 3.55
CA PHE A 199 19.34 6.33 3.37
C PHE A 199 19.44 6.78 1.92
N GLU A 200 19.29 5.85 0.97
CA GLU A 200 19.27 6.18 -0.45
C GLU A 200 18.16 7.20 -0.75
N LYS A 201 16.90 6.93 -0.40
CA LYS A 201 15.80 7.88 -0.60
C LYS A 201 16.05 9.22 0.10
N LEU A 202 16.60 9.23 1.32
CA LEU A 202 16.92 10.47 2.02
C LEU A 202 17.94 11.33 1.24
N PHE A 203 19.01 10.72 0.74
CA PHE A 203 20.10 11.46 0.08
C PHE A 203 19.87 11.70 -1.42
N THR A 204 18.95 10.99 -2.06
CA THR A 204 18.58 11.20 -3.47
C THR A 204 17.31 12.02 -3.61
N ASP A 205 16.22 11.57 -3.01
CA ASP A 205 14.88 12.08 -3.28
C ASP A 205 14.54 13.27 -2.38
N PHE A 206 15.08 13.30 -1.15
CA PHE A 206 14.78 14.32 -0.13
C PHE A 206 16.00 15.14 0.30
N ARG A 207 17.06 15.19 -0.52
CA ARG A 207 18.30 15.91 -0.16
C ARG A 207 18.04 17.35 0.23
N ASP A 208 17.23 18.04 -0.57
CA ASP A 208 16.97 19.48 -0.41
C ASP A 208 16.07 19.78 0.81
N CYS A 209 15.53 18.76 1.46
CA CYS A 209 14.74 18.90 2.69
C CYS A 209 15.61 18.96 3.96
N PHE A 210 16.90 18.64 3.88
CA PHE A 210 17.80 18.68 5.01
C PHE A 210 18.22 20.11 5.37
N ASP A 211 18.31 20.39 6.66
CA ASP A 211 19.22 21.42 7.14
C ASP A 211 20.66 20.87 7.23
N GLN A 212 21.64 21.78 7.34
CA GLN A 212 23.04 21.40 7.30
C GLN A 212 23.44 20.47 8.46
N ALA A 213 22.88 20.67 9.66
CA ALA A 213 23.22 19.85 10.82
C ALA A 213 22.65 18.44 10.69
N ASP A 214 21.37 18.35 10.34
CA ASP A 214 20.64 17.11 10.12
C ASP A 214 21.29 16.25 9.03
N TYR A 215 21.75 16.87 7.94
CA TYR A 215 22.42 16.17 6.85
C TYR A 215 23.69 15.46 7.35
N TYR A 216 24.55 16.17 8.09
CA TYR A 216 25.80 15.59 8.59
C TYR A 216 25.57 14.50 9.65
N ASP A 217 24.55 14.65 10.50
CA ASP A 217 24.18 13.63 11.49
C ASP A 217 23.72 12.33 10.81
N VAL A 218 22.80 12.43 9.85
CA VAL A 218 22.32 11.25 9.10
C VAL A 218 23.46 10.65 8.26
N LEU A 219 24.33 11.48 7.67
CA LEU A 219 25.48 11.00 6.90
C LEU A 219 26.50 10.28 7.77
N ALA A 220 26.74 10.74 9.00
CA ALA A 220 27.63 10.07 9.94
C ALA A 220 27.11 8.68 10.31
N ILE A 221 25.79 8.55 10.53
CA ILE A 221 25.15 7.25 10.77
C ILE A 221 25.29 6.34 9.56
N ALA A 222 25.03 6.86 8.35
CA ALA A 222 25.19 6.11 7.11
C ALA A 222 26.63 5.59 6.95
N LYS A 223 27.64 6.42 7.23
CA LYS A 223 29.06 6.03 7.18
C LYS A 223 29.43 4.99 8.23
N ASN A 224 28.85 5.03 9.43
CA ASN A 224 29.10 4.02 10.45
C ASN A 224 28.52 2.67 10.01
N LYS A 225 27.31 2.69 9.45
CA LYS A 225 26.57 1.50 9.07
C LYS A 225 27.04 0.88 7.75
N PHE A 226 27.38 1.69 6.76
CA PHE A 226 27.74 1.25 5.42
C PHE A 226 29.14 1.76 5.07
N GLN A 227 30.02 0.84 4.70
CA GLN A 227 31.33 1.19 4.14
C GLN A 227 31.62 0.27 2.94
N PRO A 228 31.83 0.82 1.73
CA PRO A 228 31.80 2.24 1.38
C PRO A 228 30.36 2.80 1.23
N ILE A 229 30.21 4.13 1.35
CA ILE A 229 28.98 4.84 0.94
C ILE A 229 29.08 5.37 -0.50
N PRO A 230 27.97 5.53 -1.23
CA PRO A 230 27.96 6.10 -2.58
C PRO A 230 28.41 7.56 -2.58
N SER A 231 29.23 7.93 -3.57
CA SER A 231 29.59 9.33 -3.81
C SER A 231 28.37 10.20 -4.09
N ALA A 232 27.32 9.62 -4.69
CA ALA A 232 26.06 10.29 -4.91
C ALA A 232 25.42 10.79 -3.61
N TRP A 233 25.70 10.19 -2.44
CA TRP A 233 25.17 10.68 -1.16
C TRP A 233 25.94 11.88 -0.60
N LEU A 234 27.15 12.14 -1.11
CA LEU A 234 27.99 13.26 -0.75
C LEU A 234 27.64 14.43 -1.67
N GLY A 235 27.18 15.55 -1.12
CA GLY A 235 26.83 16.67 -2.00
C GLY A 235 26.20 17.87 -1.33
N PHE A 236 26.48 18.09 -0.04
CA PHE A 236 26.29 19.38 0.59
C PHE A 236 27.59 20.19 0.48
#